data_AF-K1V1E7-F1
#
_entry.id   AF-K1V1E7-F1
#
_cell.length_a   1.000
_cell.length_b   1.000
_cell.length_c   1.000
_cell.angle_alpha   90.00
_cell.angle_beta   90.00
_cell.angle_gamma   90.00
#
_symmetry.space_group_name_H-M   'P 1'
#
loop_
_entity.id
_entity.type
_entity.pdbx_description
1 polymer ?
#
loop_
_entity_poly.entity_id
_entity_poly.type
_entity_poly.pdbx_seq_one_letter_code
_entity_poly.pdbx_strand_id
1 'polypeptide(L)'
;MPRSNDDPRRHVQILPERVGAVSGSEFPGHYPGEDHSWNLDKFKERLTPSTVEFDLVGVDASIANSLRRVMIAECDRRRDAAPGETDPKKLYYDSNVYTGMMKWVPSGQQKSKYKGKEPRPVLDDILLVKLRPGQMVDLHCFARKGVGADHAKYSPVATASYRLLPHIILREPIPLEDQEKFKSCFAPGVIELEKDADGNQQVVVKNPRKDTASREVLRHKEFQDKVELARIRDHFIFNVESAGQYPPEELVPEAIKIMLSKISAVEAGLDKLFAPTE
;
A
#
# COMPACT_ATOMS: atom_id res chain seq x y z
N MET A 1 8.44 -9.66 -27.10
CA MET A 1 7.50 -10.73 -26.66
C MET A 1 7.55 -10.83 -25.15
N PRO A 2 6.41 -11.06 -24.45
CA PRO A 2 6.44 -11.35 -23.02
C PRO A 2 7.33 -12.57 -22.79
N ARG A 3 8.29 -12.47 -21.86
CA ARG A 3 9.17 -13.59 -21.51
C ARG A 3 8.33 -14.70 -20.89
N SER A 4 8.70 -15.96 -21.17
CA SER A 4 8.03 -17.09 -20.53
C SER A 4 8.14 -16.98 -19.01
N ASN A 5 7.04 -17.29 -18.32
CA ASN A 5 7.05 -17.40 -16.87
C ASN A 5 7.81 -18.64 -16.41
N ASP A 6 8.15 -19.56 -17.31
CA ASP A 6 8.90 -20.79 -17.00
C ASP A 6 10.43 -20.58 -16.98
N ASP A 7 10.91 -19.36 -17.30
CA ASP A 7 12.34 -19.03 -17.25
C ASP A 7 12.83 -19.02 -15.78
N PRO A 8 13.70 -19.97 -15.37
CA PRO A 8 14.18 -20.06 -13.99
C PRO A 8 14.97 -18.81 -13.57
N ARG A 9 15.53 -18.04 -14.52
CA ARG A 9 16.26 -16.82 -14.21
C ARG A 9 15.35 -15.74 -13.64
N ARG A 10 14.04 -15.80 -13.92
CA ARG A 10 13.03 -14.87 -13.39
C ARG A 10 12.46 -15.33 -12.05
N HIS A 11 12.83 -16.51 -11.58
CA HIS A 11 12.30 -17.07 -10.34
C HIS A 11 13.17 -16.70 -9.14
N VAL A 12 12.51 -16.17 -8.11
CA VAL A 12 13.02 -16.20 -6.75
C VAL A 12 12.51 -17.48 -6.12
N GLN A 13 13.41 -18.41 -5.81
CA GLN A 13 13.07 -19.76 -5.37
C GLN A 13 12.66 -19.78 -3.90
N ILE A 14 11.59 -20.51 -3.57
CA ILE A 14 11.12 -20.71 -2.21
C ILE A 14 11.40 -22.16 -1.81
N LEU A 15 12.51 -22.37 -1.09
CA LEU A 15 12.92 -23.67 -0.59
C LEU A 15 12.41 -23.89 0.84
N PRO A 16 12.45 -25.13 1.38
CA PRO A 16 11.95 -25.42 2.73
C PRO A 16 12.61 -24.53 3.79
N GLU A 17 13.94 -24.46 3.77
CA GLU A 17 14.75 -23.78 4.81
C GLU A 17 15.21 -22.38 4.44
N ARG A 18 15.14 -21.99 3.15
CA ARG A 18 15.70 -20.71 2.67
C ARG A 18 15.01 -20.19 1.41
N VAL A 19 15.29 -18.94 1.06
CA VAL A 19 14.94 -18.36 -0.24
C VAL A 19 16.19 -18.31 -1.11
N GLY A 20 16.08 -18.82 -2.33
CA GLY A 20 17.16 -18.84 -3.33
C GLY A 20 16.96 -17.80 -4.42
N ALA A 21 18.01 -17.53 -5.20
CA ALA A 21 17.97 -16.66 -6.39
C ALA A 21 17.36 -15.26 -6.12
N VAL A 22 17.69 -14.66 -4.97
CA VAL A 22 17.15 -13.37 -4.53
C VAL A 22 17.63 -12.19 -5.38
N SER A 23 18.87 -12.23 -5.84
CA SER A 23 19.49 -11.15 -6.61
C SER A 23 19.08 -11.22 -8.08
N GLY A 24 18.89 -10.04 -8.69
CA GLY A 24 18.77 -9.94 -10.14
C GLY A 24 20.12 -10.19 -10.81
N SER A 25 20.12 -10.98 -11.88
CA SER A 25 21.31 -11.32 -12.68
C SER A 25 21.33 -10.62 -14.05
N GLU A 26 20.30 -9.84 -14.39
CA GLU A 26 20.13 -9.24 -15.73
C GLU A 26 20.81 -7.87 -15.81
N PHE A 27 22.13 -7.85 -15.74
CA PHE A 27 22.95 -6.65 -15.95
C PHE A 27 24.10 -6.94 -16.93
N PRO A 28 24.65 -5.91 -17.60
CA PRO A 28 25.69 -6.08 -18.62
C PRO A 28 26.89 -6.88 -18.10
N GLY A 29 27.36 -7.82 -18.91
CA GLY A 29 28.54 -8.64 -18.61
C GLY A 29 28.31 -9.83 -17.67
N HIS A 30 27.08 -10.07 -17.22
CA HIS A 30 26.77 -11.23 -16.37
C HIS A 30 26.60 -12.54 -17.16
N TYR A 31 25.96 -12.47 -18.33
CA TYR A 31 25.70 -13.63 -19.19
C TYR A 31 26.51 -13.54 -20.49
N PRO A 32 27.33 -14.55 -20.82
CA PRO A 32 28.08 -14.58 -22.07
C PRO A 32 27.15 -14.56 -23.28
N GLY A 33 27.39 -13.65 -24.22
CA GLY A 33 26.62 -13.55 -25.47
C GLY A 33 25.25 -12.88 -25.34
N GLU A 34 24.88 -12.37 -24.16
CA GLU A 34 23.64 -11.64 -23.94
C GLU A 34 23.91 -10.15 -23.65
N ASP A 35 23.11 -9.26 -24.24
CA ASP A 35 23.15 -7.83 -23.98
C ASP A 35 22.00 -7.40 -23.05
N HIS A 36 22.37 -7.02 -21.83
CA HIS A 36 21.48 -6.48 -20.81
C HIS A 36 21.74 -5.00 -20.53
N SER A 37 22.33 -4.26 -21.48
CA SER A 37 22.46 -2.81 -21.38
C SER A 37 21.10 -2.11 -21.26
N TRP A 38 21.08 -0.99 -20.55
CA TRP A 38 19.88 -0.19 -20.39
C TRP A 38 19.42 0.32 -21.77
N ASN A 39 18.15 0.11 -22.09
CA ASN A 39 17.55 0.56 -23.33
C ASN A 39 16.10 0.98 -23.06
N LEU A 40 15.79 2.25 -23.36
CA LEU A 40 14.50 2.86 -23.08
C LEU A 40 13.37 2.22 -23.89
N ASP A 41 13.62 1.86 -25.15
CA ASP A 41 12.59 1.29 -26.02
C ASP A 41 12.25 -0.14 -25.58
N LYS A 42 13.26 -0.96 -25.28
CA LYS A 42 13.08 -2.28 -24.65
C LYS A 42 12.35 -2.19 -23.31
N PHE A 43 12.49 -1.09 -22.57
CA PHE A 43 11.77 -0.86 -21.31
C PHE A 43 10.31 -0.47 -21.55
N LYS A 44 10.05 0.45 -22.49
CA LYS A 44 8.69 0.88 -22.87
C LYS A 44 7.85 -0.29 -23.39
N GLU A 45 8.42 -1.17 -24.20
CA GLU A 45 7.75 -2.39 -24.68
C GLU A 45 7.33 -3.34 -23.55
N ARG A 46 7.98 -3.26 -22.37
CA ARG A 46 7.64 -4.08 -21.19
C ARG A 46 6.52 -3.48 -20.35
N LEU A 47 6.22 -2.19 -20.52
CA LEU A 47 5.15 -1.52 -19.80
C LEU A 47 3.82 -1.80 -20.50
N THR A 48 2.86 -2.36 -19.79
CA THR A 48 1.47 -2.42 -20.26
C THR A 48 0.83 -1.03 -20.16
N PRO A 49 0.13 -0.55 -21.19
CA PRO A 49 -0.48 0.79 -21.21
C PRO A 49 -1.74 0.83 -20.33
N SER A 50 -1.58 0.99 -19.02
CA SER A 50 -2.66 1.44 -18.13
C SER A 50 -2.35 2.87 -17.72
N THR A 51 -2.79 3.82 -18.56
CA THR A 51 -2.56 5.26 -18.47
C THR A 51 -3.33 5.89 -17.31
N VAL A 52 -2.67 6.80 -16.60
CA VAL A 52 -3.29 7.89 -15.84
C VAL A 52 -2.44 9.13 -16.10
N GLU A 53 -3.08 10.21 -16.55
CA GLU A 53 -2.44 11.47 -16.91
C GLU A 53 -3.17 12.61 -16.17
N PHE A 54 -2.43 13.47 -15.47
CA PHE A 54 -2.93 14.76 -15.00
C PHE A 54 -1.80 15.75 -14.70
N ASP A 55 -2.07 17.01 -15.02
CA ASP A 55 -1.19 18.15 -14.80
C ASP A 55 -1.28 18.70 -13.38
N LEU A 56 -0.16 19.26 -12.90
CA LEU A 56 -0.13 20.10 -11.72
C LEU A 56 0.66 21.38 -12.03
N VAL A 57 -0.06 22.49 -12.19
CA VAL A 57 0.52 23.82 -12.46
C VAL A 57 0.50 24.65 -11.19
N GLY A 58 1.69 25.17 -10.82
CA GLY A 58 1.86 26.30 -9.90
C GLY A 58 1.74 25.99 -8.42
N VAL A 59 2.84 25.57 -7.78
CA VAL A 59 2.95 25.66 -6.32
C VAL A 59 4.33 26.17 -5.94
N ASP A 60 4.39 27.45 -5.54
CA ASP A 60 5.52 28.00 -4.81
C ASP A 60 5.42 27.61 -3.33
N ALA A 61 6.58 27.31 -2.74
CA ALA A 61 6.74 26.88 -1.36
C ALA A 61 7.26 28.06 -0.54
N SER A 62 6.36 28.94 -0.12
CA SER A 62 6.34 29.48 1.24
C SER A 62 5.22 30.51 1.38
N ILE A 63 4.30 30.26 2.31
CA ILE A 63 3.91 31.16 3.40
C ILE A 63 2.86 30.41 4.21
N ALA A 64 3.12 30.37 5.51
CA ALA A 64 2.31 29.81 6.57
C ALA A 64 0.80 29.96 6.33
N ASN A 65 0.13 28.86 6.01
CA ASN A 65 -1.29 28.74 6.28
C ASN A 65 -1.49 27.46 7.07
N SER A 66 -1.19 27.56 8.35
CA SER A 66 -1.65 26.56 9.29
C SER A 66 -3.17 26.62 9.33
N LEU A 67 -3.86 25.50 9.07
CA LEU A 67 -5.30 25.43 9.24
C LEU A 67 -5.59 25.42 10.74
N ARG A 68 -6.31 26.44 11.23
CA ARG A 68 -6.70 26.53 12.64
C ARG A 68 -7.99 25.75 12.85
N ARG A 69 -7.99 24.91 13.88
CA ARG A 69 -9.18 24.20 14.36
C ARG A 69 -9.39 24.52 15.82
N VAL A 70 -10.65 24.68 16.19
CA VAL A 70 -11.07 24.98 17.55
C VAL A 70 -12.06 23.90 17.98
N MET A 71 -11.89 23.42 19.19
CA MET A 71 -12.81 22.50 19.85
C MET A 71 -13.08 23.02 21.25
N ILE A 72 -14.36 23.15 21.58
CA ILE A 72 -14.83 23.47 22.92
C ILE A 72 -15.88 22.42 23.25
N ALA A 73 -15.68 21.69 24.34
CA ALA A 73 -16.62 20.71 24.85
C ALA A 73 -16.67 20.80 26.37
N GLU A 74 -17.88 20.84 26.91
CA GLU A 74 -18.17 20.87 28.34
C GLU A 74 -19.09 19.70 28.66
N CYS A 75 -18.79 18.98 29.74
CA CYS A 75 -19.61 17.84 30.15
C CYS A 75 -20.54 18.22 31.31
N ASP A 76 -21.82 17.96 31.11
CA ASP A 76 -22.87 18.24 32.09
C ASP A 76 -23.69 17.00 32.43
N ARG A 77 -24.33 17.01 33.62
CA ARG A 77 -25.24 15.94 34.02
C ARG A 77 -26.64 16.14 33.43
N ARG A 78 -27.15 15.10 32.77
CA ARG A 78 -28.52 15.01 32.27
C ARG A 78 -29.49 14.95 33.44
N ARG A 79 -30.40 15.93 33.52
CA ARG A 79 -31.43 16.00 34.58
C ARG A 79 -32.63 15.10 34.28
N ASP A 80 -32.76 14.66 33.03
CA ASP A 80 -33.79 13.80 32.46
C ASP A 80 -33.43 12.30 32.45
N ALA A 81 -32.25 11.93 32.98
CA ALA A 81 -31.83 10.54 33.04
C ALA A 81 -32.76 9.70 33.94
N ALA A 82 -33.07 8.47 33.49
CA ALA A 82 -33.95 7.57 34.23
C ALA A 82 -33.40 7.25 35.64
N PRO A 83 -34.26 7.09 36.66
CA PRO A 83 -33.84 6.69 38.00
C PRO A 83 -33.06 5.37 37.96
N GLY A 84 -31.84 5.36 38.51
CA GLY A 84 -30.97 4.18 38.53
C GLY A 84 -30.19 3.92 37.24
N GLU A 85 -30.24 4.81 36.24
CA GLU A 85 -29.42 4.69 35.04
C GLU A 85 -27.93 4.77 35.40
N THR A 86 -27.13 3.86 34.85
CA THR A 86 -25.69 3.75 35.11
C THR A 86 -24.84 4.03 33.88
N ASP A 87 -25.43 4.06 32.68
CA ASP A 87 -24.71 4.32 31.43
C ASP A 87 -24.26 5.79 31.35
N PRO A 88 -22.94 6.08 31.31
CA PRO A 88 -22.41 7.44 31.18
C PRO A 88 -22.91 8.19 29.94
N LYS A 89 -23.26 7.48 28.86
CA LYS A 89 -23.80 8.10 27.63
C LYS A 89 -25.21 8.66 27.80
N LYS A 90 -25.98 8.11 28.73
CA LYS A 90 -27.33 8.55 29.07
C LYS A 90 -27.38 9.44 30.30
N LEU A 91 -26.35 9.38 31.15
CA LEU A 91 -26.23 10.21 32.34
C LEU A 91 -25.67 11.61 32.05
N TYR A 92 -24.90 11.78 30.98
CA TYR A 92 -24.13 13.00 30.75
C TYR A 92 -24.30 13.52 29.31
N TYR A 93 -24.35 14.84 29.17
CA TYR A 93 -24.15 15.50 27.87
C TYR A 93 -22.65 15.57 27.58
N ASP A 94 -22.27 15.35 26.31
CA ASP A 94 -20.92 15.53 25.77
C ASP A 94 -19.77 14.94 26.61
N SER A 95 -20.04 13.79 27.26
CA SER A 95 -19.04 13.05 28.05
C SER A 95 -17.95 12.40 27.20
N ASN A 96 -18.17 12.25 25.90
CA ASN A 96 -17.19 11.76 24.95
C ASN A 96 -16.94 12.85 23.91
N VAL A 97 -15.69 13.31 23.83
CA VAL A 97 -15.26 14.32 22.87
C VAL A 97 -14.67 13.63 21.65
N TYR A 98 -15.30 13.84 20.50
CA TYR A 98 -14.92 13.21 19.23
C TYR A 98 -14.27 14.21 18.27
N THR A 99 -13.46 13.72 17.35
CA THR A 99 -12.76 14.56 16.35
C THR A 99 -13.73 15.34 15.44
N GLY A 100 -14.96 14.85 15.20
CA GLY A 100 -16.01 15.57 14.48
C GLY A 100 -16.47 16.87 15.18
N MET A 101 -16.19 17.01 16.47
CA MET A 101 -16.45 18.25 17.23
C MET A 101 -15.42 19.36 16.93
N MET A 102 -14.32 19.05 16.22
CA MET A 102 -13.32 20.04 15.82
C MET A 102 -13.82 20.92 14.67
N LYS A 103 -14.09 22.19 14.95
CA LYS A 103 -14.54 23.16 13.95
C LYS A 103 -13.35 23.87 13.31
N TRP A 104 -13.34 23.97 11.98
CA TRP A 104 -12.35 24.77 11.28
C TRP A 104 -12.67 26.26 11.42
N VAL A 105 -11.64 27.05 11.74
CA VAL A 105 -11.72 28.50 11.85
C VAL A 105 -10.86 29.11 10.73
N PRO A 106 -11.47 29.65 9.66
CA PRO A 106 -10.73 30.22 8.55
C PRO A 106 -9.96 31.48 8.97
N SER A 107 -8.81 31.70 8.35
CA SER A 107 -8.04 32.96 8.49
C SER A 107 -7.86 33.65 7.14
N GLY A 108 -8.00 34.98 7.11
CA GLY A 108 -7.87 35.78 5.88
C GLY A 108 -8.77 35.27 4.74
N GLN A 109 -8.18 35.05 3.56
CA GLN A 109 -8.88 34.59 2.36
C GLN A 109 -9.17 33.09 2.32
N GLN A 110 -8.85 32.34 3.38
CA GLN A 110 -9.11 30.89 3.40
C GLN A 110 -10.61 30.57 3.28
N LYS A 111 -11.49 31.44 3.82
CA LYS A 111 -12.95 31.24 3.76
C LYS A 111 -13.47 31.17 2.32
N SER A 112 -12.94 32.00 1.42
CA SER A 112 -13.30 31.95 0.00
C SER A 112 -12.60 30.81 -0.73
N LYS A 113 -11.31 30.58 -0.45
CA LYS A 113 -10.51 29.51 -1.09
C LYS A 113 -11.09 28.10 -0.88
N TYR A 114 -11.61 27.81 0.31
CA TYR A 114 -12.12 26.48 0.67
C TYR A 114 -13.66 26.40 0.71
N LYS A 115 -14.36 27.34 0.08
CA LYS A 115 -15.83 27.33 0.04
C LYS A 115 -16.35 26.03 -0.59
N GLY A 116 -17.17 25.29 0.14
CA GLY A 116 -17.71 23.99 -0.30
C GLY A 116 -16.72 22.82 -0.22
N LYS A 117 -15.50 23.06 0.29
CA LYS A 117 -14.46 22.06 0.56
C LYS A 117 -13.75 22.42 1.86
N GLU A 118 -14.54 22.73 2.89
CA GLU A 118 -14.02 23.17 4.17
C GLU A 118 -13.15 22.08 4.82
N PRO A 119 -11.96 22.42 5.34
CA PRO A 119 -11.15 21.48 6.08
C PRO A 119 -11.88 20.88 7.28
N ARG A 120 -11.87 19.55 7.36
CA ARG A 120 -12.50 18.77 8.43
C ARG A 120 -11.65 17.52 8.73
N PRO A 121 -11.88 16.78 9.83
CA PRO A 121 -11.19 15.52 10.00
C PRO A 121 -11.73 14.52 8.97
N VAL A 122 -10.94 13.52 8.63
CA VAL A 122 -11.35 12.50 7.66
C VAL A 122 -12.48 11.64 8.25
N LEU A 123 -12.23 11.13 9.46
CA LEU A 123 -13.17 10.36 10.27
C LEU A 123 -13.69 11.26 11.38
N ASP A 124 -14.99 11.25 11.67
CA ASP A 124 -15.61 12.14 12.67
C ASP A 124 -15.76 11.50 14.06
N ASP A 125 -15.55 10.20 14.17
CA ASP A 125 -15.88 9.34 15.32
C ASP A 125 -14.67 8.90 16.14
N ILE A 126 -13.46 9.40 15.83
CA ILE A 126 -12.29 9.17 16.67
C ILE A 126 -12.49 9.85 18.01
N LEU A 127 -12.56 9.05 19.07
CA LEU A 127 -12.64 9.54 20.44
C LEU A 127 -11.30 10.17 20.86
N LEU A 128 -11.33 11.41 21.31
CA LEU A 128 -10.16 12.15 21.75
C LEU A 128 -10.02 12.13 23.27
N VAL A 129 -11.10 12.49 23.99
CA VAL A 129 -11.11 12.62 25.44
C VAL A 129 -12.47 12.18 25.99
N LYS A 130 -12.47 11.60 27.20
CA LYS A 130 -13.69 11.36 27.98
C LYS A 130 -13.73 12.31 29.16
N LEU A 131 -14.86 12.99 29.35
CA LEU A 131 -15.10 13.98 30.39
C LEU A 131 -16.05 13.43 31.46
N ARG A 132 -16.07 14.12 32.60
CA ARG A 132 -17.06 14.01 33.67
C ARG A 132 -17.67 15.37 33.96
N PRO A 133 -18.86 15.40 34.60
CA PRO A 133 -19.55 16.65 34.90
C PRO A 133 -18.66 17.70 35.55
N GLY A 134 -18.67 18.92 35.01
CA GLY A 134 -17.83 20.04 35.46
C GLY A 134 -16.43 20.08 34.84
N GLN A 135 -16.09 19.14 33.96
CA GLN A 135 -14.86 19.20 33.17
C GLN A 135 -15.12 19.82 31.79
N MET A 136 -14.15 20.62 31.33
CA MET A 136 -14.18 21.28 30.04
C MET A 136 -12.85 21.09 29.30
N VAL A 137 -12.92 21.01 27.98
CA VAL A 137 -11.77 21.07 27.08
C VAL A 137 -11.96 22.24 26.13
N ASP A 138 -10.97 23.12 26.08
CA ASP A 138 -10.80 24.17 25.08
C ASP A 138 -9.44 23.99 24.40
N LEU A 139 -9.46 23.73 23.09
CA LEU A 139 -8.28 23.36 22.31
C LEU A 139 -8.19 24.16 21.02
N HIS A 140 -7.01 24.76 20.79
CA HIS A 140 -6.64 25.39 19.52
C HIS A 140 -5.53 24.57 18.83
N CYS A 141 -5.85 24.00 17.66
CA CYS A 141 -4.89 23.24 16.86
C CYS A 141 -4.51 23.99 15.58
N PHE A 142 -3.23 23.89 15.20
CA PHE A 142 -2.69 24.47 13.97
C PHE A 142 -2.09 23.35 13.09
N ALA A 143 -2.81 22.96 12.03
CA ALA A 143 -2.32 21.93 11.11
C ALA A 143 -1.36 22.53 10.08
N ARG A 144 -0.15 21.98 9.95
CA ARG A 144 0.89 22.43 9.01
C ARG A 144 1.24 21.30 8.03
N LYS A 145 1.69 21.66 6.83
CA LYS A 145 2.26 20.70 5.87
C LYS A 145 3.59 20.19 6.42
N GLY A 146 3.84 18.89 6.27
CA GLY A 146 5.08 18.22 6.66
C GLY A 146 5.30 16.98 5.82
N VAL A 147 6.42 16.30 6.01
CA VAL A 147 6.76 15.06 5.30
C VAL A 147 6.83 13.88 6.27
N GLY A 148 6.49 12.68 5.79
CA GLY A 148 6.50 11.46 6.61
C GLY A 148 7.87 11.11 7.21
N ALA A 149 8.95 11.56 6.57
CA ALA A 149 10.32 11.41 7.09
C ALA A 149 10.54 12.19 8.40
N ASP A 150 9.90 13.35 8.56
CA ASP A 150 10.02 14.15 9.78
C ASP A 150 9.21 13.52 10.93
N HIS A 151 8.01 13.01 10.61
CA HIS A 151 7.16 12.35 11.58
C HIS A 151 6.10 11.48 10.90
N ALA A 152 5.85 10.29 11.46
CA ALA A 152 4.84 9.34 10.98
C ALA A 152 3.41 9.91 10.80
N LYS A 153 3.01 10.96 11.54
CA LYS A 153 1.69 11.61 11.42
C LYS A 153 1.47 12.29 10.07
N TYR A 154 2.55 12.53 9.32
CA TYR A 154 2.52 13.08 7.97
C TYR A 154 2.52 11.98 6.89
N SER A 155 2.54 10.70 7.27
CA SER A 155 2.36 9.61 6.31
C SER A 155 0.95 9.68 5.71
N PRO A 156 0.81 9.77 4.37
CA PRO A 156 -0.49 9.79 3.71
C PRO A 156 -1.08 8.38 3.53
N VAL A 157 -0.32 7.34 3.85
CA VAL A 157 -0.72 5.93 3.76
C VAL A 157 -0.80 5.31 5.15
N ALA A 158 -1.77 4.41 5.31
CA ALA A 158 -1.80 3.46 6.42
C ALA A 158 -0.71 2.41 6.23
N THR A 159 -0.73 1.73 5.08
CA THR A 159 0.34 0.83 4.63
C THR A 159 0.51 0.92 3.12
N ALA A 160 1.76 0.92 2.67
CA ALA A 160 2.11 0.75 1.28
C ALA A 160 3.14 -0.37 1.21
N SER A 161 2.79 -1.45 0.52
CA SER A 161 3.63 -2.64 0.43
C SER A 161 3.52 -3.27 -0.95
N TYR A 162 4.46 -4.16 -1.24
CA TYR A 162 4.39 -4.99 -2.42
C TYR A 162 4.79 -6.42 -2.09
N ARG A 163 4.37 -7.33 -2.95
CA ARG A 163 4.89 -8.69 -2.99
C ARG A 163 5.04 -9.13 -4.45
N LEU A 164 5.95 -10.06 -4.68
CA LEU A 164 6.09 -10.68 -6.00
C LEU A 164 4.93 -11.66 -6.25
N LEU A 165 4.52 -11.83 -7.52
CA LEU A 165 3.52 -12.81 -7.90
C LEU A 165 4.01 -14.23 -7.56
N PRO A 166 3.28 -15.01 -6.74
CA PRO A 166 3.57 -16.44 -6.55
C PRO A 166 3.49 -17.19 -7.88
N HIS A 167 4.37 -18.16 -8.04
CA HIS A 167 4.39 -19.06 -9.18
C HIS A 167 4.59 -20.47 -8.64
N ILE A 168 3.60 -21.32 -8.87
CA ILE A 168 3.59 -22.71 -8.41
C ILE A 168 3.79 -23.55 -9.66
N ILE A 169 4.90 -24.30 -9.70
CA ILE A 169 5.27 -25.12 -10.84
C ILE A 169 5.04 -26.57 -10.44
N LEU A 170 4.16 -27.25 -11.16
CA LEU A 170 3.97 -28.69 -11.02
C LEU A 170 5.00 -29.37 -11.93
N ARG A 171 5.94 -30.12 -11.35
CA ARG A 171 6.97 -30.87 -12.07
C ARG A 171 6.44 -32.22 -12.52
N GLU A 172 5.59 -32.83 -11.70
CA GLU A 172 4.96 -34.12 -11.96
C GLU A 172 3.47 -34.10 -11.59
N PRO A 173 2.64 -34.97 -12.20
CA PRO A 173 1.26 -35.17 -11.78
C PRO A 173 1.17 -35.63 -10.32
N ILE A 174 0.24 -35.04 -9.57
CA ILE A 174 -0.02 -35.44 -8.17
C ILE A 174 -0.93 -36.69 -8.16
N PRO A 175 -0.55 -37.78 -7.46
CA PRO A 175 -1.37 -38.99 -7.34
C PRO A 175 -2.77 -38.69 -6.81
N LEU A 176 -3.79 -39.39 -7.33
CA LEU A 176 -5.20 -39.18 -6.99
C LEU A 176 -5.49 -39.17 -5.48
N GLU A 177 -4.84 -40.08 -4.74
CA GLU A 177 -4.98 -40.20 -3.29
C GLU A 177 -4.47 -38.97 -2.51
N ASP A 178 -3.52 -38.23 -3.07
CA ASP A 178 -2.90 -37.07 -2.43
C ASP A 178 -3.46 -35.73 -2.92
N GLN A 179 -4.34 -35.71 -3.93
CA GLN A 179 -4.79 -34.45 -4.57
C GLN A 179 -5.54 -33.52 -3.61
N GLU A 180 -6.43 -34.07 -2.78
CA GLU A 180 -7.16 -33.27 -1.77
C GLU A 180 -6.20 -32.75 -0.69
N LYS A 181 -5.23 -33.56 -0.29
CA LYS A 181 -4.19 -33.15 0.66
C LYS A 181 -3.32 -32.04 0.08
N PHE A 182 -2.89 -32.18 -1.17
CA PHE A 182 -2.12 -31.18 -1.90
C PHE A 182 -2.89 -29.86 -1.98
N LYS A 183 -4.17 -29.91 -2.35
CA LYS A 183 -5.05 -28.73 -2.40
C LYS A 183 -5.18 -28.05 -1.03
N SER A 184 -5.28 -28.83 0.06
CA SER A 184 -5.37 -28.29 1.42
C SER A 184 -4.10 -27.57 1.90
N CYS A 185 -2.94 -27.80 1.26
CA CYS A 185 -1.69 -27.12 1.59
C CYS A 185 -1.66 -25.65 1.12
N PHE A 186 -2.59 -25.23 0.27
CA PHE A 186 -2.65 -23.89 -0.30
C PHE A 186 -3.91 -23.13 0.13
N ALA A 187 -3.89 -21.81 -0.04
CA ALA A 187 -5.06 -20.99 0.22
C ALA A 187 -6.25 -21.38 -0.69
N PRO A 188 -7.50 -21.25 -0.22
CA PRO A 188 -8.68 -21.58 -1.01
C PRO A 188 -8.71 -20.85 -2.37
N GLY A 189 -8.91 -21.62 -3.45
CA GLY A 189 -8.97 -21.12 -4.82
C GLY A 189 -7.61 -20.88 -5.49
N VAL A 190 -6.50 -21.27 -4.87
CA VAL A 190 -5.18 -21.33 -5.52
C VAL A 190 -5.08 -22.57 -6.41
N ILE A 191 -5.43 -23.73 -5.84
CA ILE A 191 -5.42 -25.03 -6.49
C ILE A 191 -6.85 -25.52 -6.67
N GLU A 192 -7.15 -26.03 -7.86
CA GLU A 192 -8.41 -26.70 -8.18
C GLU A 192 -8.15 -28.10 -8.75
N LEU A 193 -9.15 -28.97 -8.66
CA LEU A 193 -9.12 -30.30 -9.26
C LEU A 193 -10.03 -30.25 -10.49
N GLU A 194 -9.42 -30.39 -11.67
CA GLU A 194 -10.12 -30.40 -12.95
C GLU A 194 -9.97 -31.78 -13.61
N LYS A 195 -10.89 -32.12 -14.51
CA LYS A 195 -10.76 -33.33 -15.33
C LYS A 195 -9.98 -32.99 -16.59
N ASP A 196 -8.99 -33.80 -16.95
CA ASP A 196 -8.30 -33.67 -18.23
C ASP A 196 -9.18 -34.12 -19.41
N ALA A 197 -8.61 -34.08 -20.62
CA ALA A 197 -9.29 -34.49 -21.85
C ALA A 197 -9.69 -35.98 -21.87
N ASP A 198 -9.00 -36.82 -21.10
CA ASP A 198 -9.24 -38.26 -20.95
C ASP A 198 -10.19 -38.55 -19.77
N GLY A 199 -10.67 -37.52 -19.07
CA GLY A 199 -11.62 -37.60 -17.96
C GLY A 199 -10.98 -37.86 -16.59
N ASN A 200 -9.65 -37.89 -16.51
CA ASN A 200 -8.92 -38.15 -15.27
C ASN A 200 -8.81 -36.88 -14.42
N GLN A 201 -8.95 -36.99 -13.10
CA GLN A 201 -8.77 -35.84 -12.21
C GLN A 201 -7.30 -35.45 -12.10
N GLN A 202 -7.03 -34.16 -12.29
CA GLN A 202 -5.71 -33.54 -12.26
C GLN A 202 -5.73 -32.28 -11.41
N VAL A 203 -4.59 -32.02 -10.77
CA VAL A 203 -4.35 -30.81 -10.02
C VAL A 203 -3.98 -29.69 -10.97
N VAL A 204 -4.68 -28.56 -10.89
CA VAL A 204 -4.37 -27.37 -11.68
C VAL A 204 -4.17 -26.16 -10.78
N VAL A 205 -3.19 -25.33 -11.14
CA VAL A 205 -2.94 -24.04 -10.48
C VAL A 205 -3.88 -23.01 -11.09
N LYS A 206 -4.99 -22.72 -10.42
CA LYS A 206 -6.05 -21.84 -10.93
C LYS A 206 -5.72 -20.36 -10.74
N ASN A 207 -5.37 -19.97 -9.52
CA ASN A 207 -5.12 -18.57 -9.18
C ASN A 207 -3.94 -18.43 -8.21
N PRO A 208 -2.70 -18.43 -8.74
CA PRO A 208 -1.52 -18.34 -7.90
C PRO A 208 -1.40 -16.97 -7.20
N ARG A 209 -2.09 -15.92 -7.67
CA ARG A 209 -2.10 -14.61 -7.02
C ARG A 209 -2.71 -14.66 -5.61
N LYS A 210 -3.65 -15.57 -5.34
CA LYS A 210 -4.27 -15.74 -4.01
C LYS A 210 -3.35 -16.43 -3.00
N ASP A 211 -2.28 -17.05 -3.46
CA ASP A 211 -1.38 -17.76 -2.55
C ASP A 211 -0.63 -16.79 -1.62
N THR A 212 -0.58 -17.16 -0.35
CA THR A 212 0.17 -16.45 0.69
C THR A 212 1.60 -16.99 0.84
N ALA A 213 1.93 -18.10 0.15
CA ALA A 213 3.17 -18.86 0.26
C ALA A 213 3.49 -19.29 1.69
N SER A 214 2.54 -20.00 2.31
CA SER A 214 2.69 -20.64 3.62
C SER A 214 3.83 -21.66 3.68
N ARG A 215 4.23 -22.21 2.51
CA ARG A 215 5.20 -23.31 2.35
C ARG A 215 4.74 -24.64 2.94
N GLU A 216 3.47 -24.79 3.27
CA GLU A 216 2.96 -26.03 3.90
C GLU A 216 3.24 -27.26 3.05
N VAL A 217 3.09 -27.14 1.73
CA VAL A 217 3.35 -28.22 0.76
C VAL A 217 4.78 -28.78 0.86
N LEU A 218 5.75 -27.98 1.30
CA LEU A 218 7.16 -28.38 1.42
C LEU A 218 7.43 -29.23 2.67
N ARG A 219 6.46 -29.36 3.59
CA ARG A 219 6.58 -30.21 4.79
C ARG A 219 6.22 -31.66 4.52
N HIS A 220 5.58 -31.92 3.39
CA HIS A 220 5.06 -33.22 2.98
C HIS A 220 6.04 -33.93 2.06
N LYS A 221 6.52 -35.12 2.47
CA LYS A 221 7.53 -35.88 1.72
C LYS A 221 6.99 -36.38 0.39
N GLU A 222 5.69 -36.67 0.32
CA GLU A 222 4.97 -37.13 -0.87
C GLU A 222 4.93 -36.09 -2.00
N PHE A 223 5.15 -34.80 -1.68
CA PHE A 223 5.19 -33.69 -2.64
C PHE A 223 6.60 -33.19 -2.93
N GLN A 224 7.60 -33.75 -2.26
CA GLN A 224 9.00 -33.44 -2.53
C GLN A 224 9.29 -33.73 -4.01
N ASP A 225 10.00 -32.82 -4.67
CA ASP A 225 10.39 -32.87 -6.09
C ASP A 225 9.23 -32.83 -7.12
N LYS A 226 7.97 -32.97 -6.69
CA LYS A 226 6.77 -32.85 -7.55
C LYS A 226 6.28 -31.41 -7.74
N VAL A 227 6.60 -30.53 -6.80
CA VAL A 227 6.20 -29.12 -6.84
C VAL A 227 7.38 -28.22 -6.53
N GLU A 228 7.48 -27.12 -7.28
CA GLU A 228 8.40 -26.04 -7.00
C GLU A 228 7.63 -24.75 -6.72
N LEU A 229 7.99 -24.09 -5.62
CA LEU A 229 7.46 -22.80 -5.25
C LEU A 229 8.46 -21.71 -5.67
N ALA A 230 7.97 -20.76 -6.45
CA ALA A 230 8.74 -19.63 -6.93
C ALA A 230 7.95 -18.32 -6.80
N ARG A 231 8.64 -17.21 -7.00
CA ARG A 231 8.06 -15.88 -7.18
C ARG A 231 8.62 -15.28 -8.46
N ILE A 232 7.77 -14.62 -9.24
CA ILE A 232 8.20 -13.96 -10.49
C ILE A 232 8.83 -12.61 -10.14
N ARG A 233 10.13 -12.47 -10.40
CA ARG A 233 10.97 -11.33 -9.95
C ARG A 233 10.51 -9.98 -10.48
N ASP A 234 10.04 -9.94 -11.72
CA ASP A 234 9.62 -8.72 -12.42
C ASP A 234 8.10 -8.48 -12.37
N HIS A 235 7.36 -9.25 -11.56
CA HIS A 235 5.91 -9.09 -11.39
C HIS A 235 5.57 -8.69 -9.96
N PHE A 236 5.41 -7.39 -9.74
CA PHE A 236 5.05 -6.81 -8.46
C PHE A 236 3.54 -6.66 -8.33
N ILE A 237 3.01 -7.01 -7.16
CA ILE A 237 1.64 -6.74 -6.75
C ILE A 237 1.74 -5.73 -5.62
N PHE A 238 1.42 -4.47 -5.92
CA PHE A 238 1.35 -3.39 -4.94
C PHE A 238 -0.01 -3.39 -4.23
N ASN A 239 0.01 -3.09 -2.94
CA ASN A 239 -1.16 -2.71 -2.16
C ASN A 239 -0.86 -1.38 -1.46
N VAL A 240 -1.70 -0.37 -1.72
CA VAL A 240 -1.56 0.97 -1.16
C VAL A 240 -2.86 1.34 -0.49
N GLU A 241 -2.81 1.48 0.83
CA GLU A 241 -3.95 1.86 1.65
C GLU A 241 -3.76 3.30 2.11
N SER A 242 -4.64 4.19 1.66
CA SER A 242 -4.62 5.59 2.08
C SER A 242 -5.04 5.74 3.54
N ALA A 243 -4.46 6.71 4.24
CA ALA A 243 -4.94 7.15 5.54
C ALA A 243 -6.22 8.03 5.44
N GLY A 244 -6.69 8.29 4.22
CA GLY A 244 -8.00 8.87 3.91
C GLY A 244 -7.97 10.37 3.59
N GLN A 245 -6.80 11.03 3.63
CA GLN A 245 -6.66 12.43 3.19
C GLN A 245 -6.69 12.56 1.67
N TYR A 246 -6.22 11.53 0.95
CA TYR A 246 -6.19 11.44 -0.51
C TYR A 246 -6.79 10.11 -0.98
N PRO A 247 -7.42 10.05 -2.16
CA PRO A 247 -7.72 8.79 -2.81
C PRO A 247 -6.42 8.00 -3.09
N PRO A 248 -6.39 6.67 -2.87
CA PRO A 248 -5.18 5.86 -3.11
C PRO A 248 -4.61 5.97 -4.53
N GLU A 249 -5.48 6.14 -5.53
CA GLU A 249 -5.12 6.29 -6.95
C GLU A 249 -4.29 7.55 -7.25
N GLU A 250 -4.39 8.59 -6.41
CA GLU A 250 -3.60 9.82 -6.57
C GLU A 250 -2.20 9.70 -5.94
N LEU A 251 -2.00 8.79 -4.98
CA LEU A 251 -0.77 8.71 -4.19
C LEU A 251 0.44 8.25 -5.00
N VAL A 252 0.26 7.26 -5.88
CA VAL A 252 1.36 6.70 -6.68
C VAL A 252 1.87 7.70 -7.73
N PRO A 253 0.99 8.36 -8.53
CA PRO A 253 1.42 9.43 -9.42
C PRO A 253 2.17 10.56 -8.71
N GLU A 254 1.69 11.03 -7.55
CA GLU A 254 2.38 12.07 -6.79
C GLU A 254 3.75 11.61 -6.26
N ALA A 255 3.89 10.34 -5.85
CA ALA A 255 5.19 9.79 -5.47
C ALA A 255 6.18 9.76 -6.64
N ILE A 256 5.71 9.43 -7.85
CA ILE A 256 6.51 9.45 -9.08
C ILE A 256 6.95 10.88 -9.42
N LYS A 257 6.05 11.86 -9.33
CA LYS A 257 6.39 13.28 -9.54
C LYS A 257 7.47 13.77 -8.59
N ILE A 258 7.41 13.38 -7.31
CA ILE A 258 8.46 13.70 -6.33
C ILE A 258 9.80 13.07 -6.72
N MET A 259 9.81 11.83 -7.21
CA MET A 259 11.02 11.17 -7.69
C MET A 259 11.62 11.90 -8.90
N LEU A 260 10.79 12.26 -9.88
CA LEU A 260 11.23 13.04 -11.05
C LEU A 260 11.82 14.39 -10.65
N SER A 261 11.15 15.11 -9.75
CA SER A 261 11.65 16.41 -9.24
C SER A 261 13.01 16.28 -8.57
N LYS A 262 13.26 15.19 -7.82
CA LYS A 262 14.58 14.92 -7.23
C LYS A 262 15.65 14.65 -8.29
N ILE A 263 15.32 13.88 -9.33
CA ILE A 263 16.24 13.62 -10.45
C ILE A 263 16.61 14.92 -11.15
N SER A 264 15.63 15.76 -11.49
CA SER A 264 15.87 17.07 -12.12
C SER A 264 16.69 18.01 -11.23
N ALA A 265 16.50 17.96 -9.91
CA ALA A 265 17.31 18.75 -8.98
C ALA A 265 18.78 18.30 -8.95
N VAL A 266 19.04 16.99 -9.06
CA VAL A 266 20.40 16.45 -9.16
C VAL A 266 21.04 16.84 -10.49
N GLU A 267 20.30 16.71 -11.60
CA GLU A 267 20.74 17.11 -12.95
C GLU A 267 21.18 18.58 -12.98
N ALA A 268 20.33 19.49 -12.50
CA ALA A 268 20.67 20.92 -12.40
C ALA A 268 21.86 21.20 -11.47
N GLY A 269 22.11 20.33 -10.48
CA GLY A 269 23.29 20.40 -9.62
C GLY A 269 24.57 19.98 -10.34
N LEU A 270 24.50 18.93 -11.16
CA LEU A 270 25.62 18.46 -11.99
C LEU A 270 25.97 19.47 -13.06
N ASP A 271 24.98 20.08 -13.72
CA ASP A 271 25.21 21.11 -14.73
C ASP A 271 26.00 22.30 -14.15
N LYS A 272 25.71 22.70 -12.91
CA LYS A 272 26.47 23.75 -12.21
C LYS A 272 27.89 23.32 -11.85
N LEU A 273 28.10 22.06 -11.51
CA LEU A 273 29.41 21.53 -11.14
C LEU A 273 30.35 21.41 -12.35
N PHE A 274 29.80 21.04 -13.50
CA PHE A 274 30.55 20.87 -14.76
C PHE A 274 30.47 22.09 -15.67
N ALA A 275 29.75 23.14 -15.27
CA ALA A 275 29.84 24.43 -15.92
C ALA A 275 31.30 24.90 -15.86
N PRO A 276 31.88 25.37 -16.97
CA PRO A 276 33.24 25.91 -16.95
C PRO A 276 33.29 27.04 -15.92
N THR A 277 34.19 26.94 -14.95
CA THR A 277 34.51 28.06 -14.06
C THR A 277 35.08 29.19 -14.90
N GLU A 278 34.37 30.31 -14.98
CA GLU A 278 34.92 31.60 -15.44
C GLU A 278 35.99 32.13 -14.49
#